data_AF-A0A1Y2WLW2-F1
#
_entry.id   AF-A0A1Y2WLW2-F1
#
_cell.length_a   1.000
_cell.length_b   1.000
_cell.length_c   1.000
_cell.angle_alpha   90.00
_cell.angle_beta   90.00
_cell.angle_gamma   90.00
#
_symmetry.space_group_name_H-M   'P 1'
#
loop_
_entity.id
_entity.type
_entity.pdbx_description
1 polymer ?
#
loop_
_entity_poly.entity_id
_entity_poly.type
_entity_poly.pdbx_seq_one_letter_code
_entity_poly.pdbx_strand_id
1 'polypeptide(L)'
;MEATASNVDNTGTHSENTLDEAKPSSHVSIGDTSGEDIPNEEIHYEDLPRIESFDEDEVEEYVTKELANTLFAVSKKISELSVQQVEYAETPQSGGFYGRWTVELSRGVCNADDCMNRDGLLTCSDCKAALYCSKIHQITDFEFHRPHCIRVRDALKRLAEEEAKLRAFPGDDDLPANPFETARGRFRFSEAATPYLNQQCRVISAASGTEQDAYDFMKWCTVVNREEFDWATFTGEFLSCHDEDILESPDLFIDYPNLLSHIICLTQVKLRLLLDLRMLQREVKKYGKQNADYKTKMGWVREHAVSDILYKRPDIVKRNDWKDLISEINDQVKQLYKRVKDRNEHYWPALDDPCKWEGALPDDDDWTPGGEDEVATLFTMTWDSWKECRPALTAIRIYAISQLDH
;
A
#
# COMPACT_ATOMS: atom_id res chain seq x y z
N MET A 1 42.57 -36.96 -48.08
CA MET A 1 42.76 -38.19 -48.86
C MET A 1 41.64 -39.13 -48.46
N GLU A 2 40.75 -39.40 -49.41
CA GLU A 2 39.90 -40.60 -49.60
C GLU A 2 39.07 -41.11 -48.40
N ALA A 3 37.73 -40.95 -48.43
CA ALA A 3 36.72 -41.86 -49.04
C ALA A 3 36.48 -43.11 -48.15
N THR A 4 35.27 -43.59 -47.81
CA THR A 4 33.98 -43.67 -48.53
C THR A 4 32.88 -44.22 -47.60
N ALA A 5 31.63 -43.77 -47.83
CA ALA A 5 30.33 -44.48 -47.86
C ALA A 5 29.90 -45.42 -46.71
N SER A 6 28.63 -45.51 -46.29
CA SER A 6 27.41 -45.59 -47.10
C SER A 6 26.11 -45.40 -46.28
N ASN A 7 25.13 -44.78 -46.93
CA ASN A 7 23.69 -44.65 -46.62
C ASN A 7 22.95 -45.99 -46.44
N VAL A 8 21.82 -45.96 -45.72
CA VAL A 8 20.53 -46.53 -46.17
C VAL A 8 19.36 -45.67 -45.66
N ASP A 9 18.50 -45.30 -46.60
CA ASP A 9 17.23 -44.57 -46.49
C ASP A 9 16.10 -45.35 -45.79
N ASN A 10 15.10 -44.64 -45.24
CA ASN A 10 13.71 -45.06 -45.46
C ASN A 10 12.71 -43.88 -45.39
N THR A 11 12.21 -43.54 -46.58
CA THR A 11 10.93 -42.88 -46.88
C THR A 11 9.77 -43.66 -46.25
N GLY A 12 8.68 -43.11 -45.70
CA GLY A 12 7.80 -42.04 -46.18
C GLY A 12 6.41 -42.65 -46.42
N THR A 13 5.35 -42.13 -45.80
CA THR A 13 3.96 -42.30 -46.28
C THR A 13 3.10 -41.13 -45.85
N HIS A 14 2.61 -40.41 -46.87
CA HIS A 14 1.50 -39.47 -46.85
C HIS A 14 0.16 -40.17 -46.55
N SER A 15 -0.78 -39.43 -45.95
CA SER A 15 -2.20 -39.54 -46.29
C SER A 15 -2.87 -38.17 -46.15
N GLU A 16 -3.27 -37.63 -47.29
CA GLU A 16 -4.24 -36.55 -47.44
C GLU A 16 -5.62 -37.01 -46.95
N ASN A 17 -6.45 -36.11 -46.44
CA ASN A 17 -7.89 -36.15 -46.68
C ASN A 17 -8.51 -34.75 -46.57
N THR A 18 -9.30 -34.45 -47.59
CA THR A 18 -9.98 -33.20 -47.91
C THR A 18 -11.31 -33.03 -47.18
N LEU A 19 -11.60 -31.76 -46.86
CA LEU A 19 -12.88 -31.02 -46.84
C LEU A 19 -14.21 -31.80 -46.86
N ASP A 20 -15.10 -31.43 -45.93
CA ASP A 20 -16.51 -31.20 -46.25
C ASP A 20 -17.14 -30.12 -45.34
N GLU A 21 -17.90 -29.24 -45.99
CA GLU A 21 -18.64 -28.11 -45.43
C GLU A 21 -19.92 -28.57 -44.71
N ALA A 22 -20.25 -27.94 -43.56
CA ALA A 22 -21.63 -27.94 -43.06
C ALA A 22 -21.95 -26.66 -42.27
N LYS A 23 -23.01 -25.98 -42.72
CA LYS A 23 -23.67 -24.79 -42.16
C LYS A 23 -24.22 -25.01 -40.74
N PRO A 24 -24.34 -23.95 -39.91
CA PRO A 24 -25.07 -24.01 -38.66
C PRO A 24 -26.55 -23.60 -38.84
N SER A 25 -27.45 -24.36 -38.22
CA SER A 25 -28.85 -23.99 -37.97
C SER A 25 -29.27 -24.57 -36.62
N SER A 26 -29.58 -23.71 -35.66
CA SER A 26 -30.95 -23.58 -35.12
C SER A 26 -30.96 -22.78 -33.81
N HIS A 27 -31.72 -21.69 -33.85
CA HIS A 27 -32.45 -21.03 -32.77
C HIS A 27 -32.52 -21.75 -31.41
N VAL A 28 -32.09 -21.03 -30.35
CA VAL A 28 -32.75 -21.06 -29.04
C VAL A 28 -32.97 -19.62 -28.60
N SER A 29 -34.22 -19.22 -28.54
CA SER A 29 -34.69 -17.94 -28.02
C SER A 29 -34.59 -17.94 -26.48
N ILE A 30 -34.03 -16.88 -25.91
CA ILE A 30 -34.19 -16.54 -24.49
C ILE A 30 -34.76 -15.12 -24.42
N GLY A 31 -35.76 -14.96 -23.55
CA GLY A 31 -36.76 -13.90 -23.56
C GLY A 31 -36.24 -12.48 -23.37
N ASP A 32 -37.00 -11.57 -23.99
CA ASP A 32 -37.06 -10.14 -23.69
C ASP A 32 -37.24 -9.88 -22.19
N THR A 33 -36.34 -9.09 -21.61
CA THR A 33 -36.65 -8.26 -20.45
C THR A 33 -36.56 -6.81 -20.88
N SER A 34 -37.73 -6.19 -21.04
CA SER A 34 -37.91 -4.76 -21.23
C SER A 34 -37.21 -3.98 -20.13
N GLY A 35 -36.15 -3.24 -20.49
CA GLY A 35 -35.58 -2.20 -19.66
C GLY A 35 -36.54 -1.02 -19.61
N GLU A 36 -36.90 -0.59 -18.40
CA GLU A 36 -37.56 0.68 -18.17
C GLU A 36 -36.54 1.81 -18.43
N ASP A 37 -36.90 2.72 -19.33
CA ASP A 37 -36.18 3.96 -19.61
C ASP A 37 -36.13 4.82 -18.34
N ILE A 38 -34.96 4.90 -17.71
CA ILE A 38 -34.67 5.93 -16.71
C ILE A 38 -34.25 7.19 -17.48
N PRO A 39 -34.95 8.33 -17.32
CA PRO A 39 -34.59 9.55 -18.02
C PRO A 39 -33.22 10.02 -17.55
N ASN A 40 -32.31 10.19 -18.51
CA ASN A 40 -31.00 10.78 -18.31
C ASN A 40 -31.21 12.30 -18.13
N GLU A 41 -31.41 12.75 -16.89
CA GLU A 41 -31.32 14.17 -16.55
C GLU A 41 -29.84 14.56 -16.63
N GLU A 42 -29.46 15.20 -17.75
CA GLU A 42 -28.21 15.95 -17.85
C GLU A 42 -28.21 17.03 -16.75
N ILE A 43 -27.40 16.82 -15.72
CA ILE A 43 -27.12 17.85 -14.72
C ILE A 43 -26.26 18.90 -15.41
N HIS A 44 -26.87 20.02 -15.80
CA HIS A 44 -26.14 21.18 -16.28
C HIS A 44 -25.36 21.79 -15.11
N TYR A 45 -24.02 21.79 -15.21
CA TYR A 45 -23.12 22.34 -14.19
C TYR A 45 -23.38 23.83 -13.86
N GLU A 46 -24.11 24.55 -14.72
CA GLU A 46 -24.50 25.94 -14.53
C GLU A 46 -25.63 26.13 -13.50
N ASP A 47 -26.33 25.06 -13.11
CA ASP A 47 -27.43 25.08 -12.14
C ASP A 47 -27.00 24.76 -10.69
N LEU A 48 -25.72 24.44 -10.47
CA LEU A 48 -25.19 24.30 -9.12
C LEU A 48 -25.12 25.69 -8.46
N PRO A 49 -25.63 25.85 -7.23
CA PRO A 49 -25.62 27.14 -6.56
C PRO A 49 -24.18 27.63 -6.46
N ARG A 50 -23.94 28.84 -6.98
CA ARG A 50 -22.66 29.53 -6.86
C ARG A 50 -22.46 29.89 -5.38
N ILE A 51 -21.73 29.04 -4.66
CA ILE A 51 -21.41 29.26 -3.25
C ILE A 51 -20.29 30.29 -3.20
N GLU A 52 -20.66 31.55 -3.02
CA GLU A 52 -19.71 32.64 -2.81
C GLU A 52 -19.15 32.52 -1.39
N SER A 53 -17.91 32.02 -1.30
CA SER A 53 -17.07 31.84 -0.10
C SER A 53 -17.54 30.80 0.93
N PHE A 54 -16.71 29.76 1.13
CA PHE A 54 -16.81 28.85 2.27
C PHE A 54 -16.02 29.42 3.45
N ASP A 55 -16.64 29.39 4.63
CA ASP A 55 -15.93 29.54 5.91
C ASP A 55 -15.18 28.23 6.20
N GLU A 56 -13.88 28.28 6.49
CA GLU A 56 -13.06 27.11 6.83
C GLU A 56 -13.67 26.34 8.02
N ASP A 57 -14.35 27.04 8.93
CA ASP A 57 -15.04 26.44 10.09
C ASP A 57 -16.28 25.61 9.67
N GLU A 58 -16.99 25.99 8.60
CA GLU A 58 -18.16 25.23 8.09
C GLU A 58 -17.75 23.95 7.34
N VAL A 59 -16.65 24.01 6.59
CA VAL A 59 -16.07 22.84 5.93
C VAL A 59 -15.56 21.86 7.00
N GLU A 60 -14.93 22.37 8.06
CA GLU A 60 -14.47 21.58 9.20
C GLU A 60 -15.63 20.91 9.96
N GLU A 61 -16.77 21.58 10.12
CA GLU A 61 -17.99 21.02 10.72
C GLU A 61 -18.62 19.93 9.84
N TYR A 62 -18.72 20.14 8.52
CA TYR A 62 -19.28 19.18 7.57
C TYR A 62 -18.48 17.86 7.55
N VAL A 63 -17.16 17.94 7.48
CA VAL A 63 -16.27 16.76 7.54
C VAL A 63 -16.45 16.02 8.85
N THR A 64 -16.54 16.76 9.96
CA THR A 64 -16.65 16.16 11.30
C THR A 64 -18.00 15.45 11.47
N LYS A 65 -19.08 16.01 10.92
CA LYS A 65 -20.42 15.41 10.95
C LYS A 65 -20.49 14.14 10.10
N GLU A 66 -19.89 14.15 8.92
CA GLU A 66 -19.87 12.99 8.03
C GLU A 66 -18.95 11.87 8.54
N LEU A 67 -17.83 12.22 9.16
CA LEU A 67 -16.97 11.27 9.86
C LEU A 67 -17.71 10.61 11.04
N ALA A 68 -18.43 11.40 11.84
CA ALA A 68 -19.21 10.89 12.97
C ALA A 68 -20.34 9.95 12.52
N ASN A 69 -21.05 10.29 11.45
CA ASN A 69 -22.09 9.44 10.85
C ASN A 69 -21.52 8.12 10.31
N THR A 70 -20.36 8.19 9.64
CA THR A 70 -19.66 7.02 9.09
C THR A 70 -19.14 6.11 10.20
N LEU A 71 -18.52 6.66 11.24
CA LEU A 71 -18.05 5.91 12.40
C LEU A 71 -19.20 5.23 13.15
N PHE A 72 -20.34 5.92 13.31
CA PHE A 72 -21.54 5.34 13.91
C PHE A 72 -22.10 4.18 13.07
N ALA A 73 -22.15 4.32 11.75
CA ALA A 73 -22.60 3.26 10.83
C ALA A 73 -21.68 2.03 10.84
N VAL A 74 -20.35 2.25 10.87
CA VAL A 74 -19.34 1.18 10.95
C VAL A 74 -19.41 0.48 12.30
N SER A 75 -19.50 1.22 13.42
CA SER A 75 -19.65 0.65 14.77
C SER A 75 -20.91 -0.22 14.88
N LYS A 76 -22.02 0.22 14.27
CA LYS A 76 -23.26 -0.55 14.21
C LYS A 76 -23.08 -1.83 13.40
N LYS A 77 -22.40 -1.77 12.25
CA LYS A 77 -22.12 -2.93 11.39
C LYS A 77 -21.19 -3.95 12.05
N ILE A 78 -20.17 -3.49 12.77
CA ILE A 78 -19.26 -4.35 13.56
C ILE A 78 -20.02 -5.06 14.68
N SER A 79 -20.93 -4.35 15.35
CA SER A 79 -21.79 -4.94 16.38
C SER A 79 -22.71 -6.02 15.81
N GLU A 80 -23.26 -5.81 14.61
CA GLU A 80 -24.09 -6.79 13.88
C GLU A 80 -23.28 -8.02 13.40
N LEU A 81 -22.00 -7.84 13.05
CA LEU A 81 -21.13 -8.92 12.57
C LEU A 81 -20.48 -9.74 13.70
N SER A 82 -20.47 -9.23 14.94
CA SER A 82 -19.86 -9.90 16.10
C SER A 82 -20.63 -11.13 16.63
N VAL A 83 -21.78 -11.48 16.04
CA VAL A 83 -22.67 -12.56 16.51
C VAL A 83 -22.45 -13.91 15.81
N GLN A 84 -21.57 -14.02 14.81
CA GLN A 84 -21.27 -15.31 14.16
C GLN A 84 -19.94 -15.90 14.62
N GLN A 85 -20.04 -16.88 15.52
CA GLN A 85 -18.94 -17.70 16.03
C GLN A 85 -18.33 -18.58 14.92
N VAL A 86 -17.01 -18.77 14.96
CA VAL A 86 -16.33 -19.85 14.23
C VAL A 86 -15.50 -20.67 15.23
N GLU A 87 -15.87 -21.95 15.36
CA GLU A 87 -15.19 -22.97 16.14
C GLU A 87 -13.84 -23.35 15.52
N TYR A 88 -12.83 -23.53 16.36
CA TYR A 88 -11.49 -24.00 15.98
C TYR A 88 -11.43 -25.53 16.00
N ALA A 89 -10.78 -26.12 14.99
CA ALA A 89 -10.33 -27.51 15.00
C ALA A 89 -8.80 -27.59 14.83
N GLU A 90 -8.18 -28.46 15.62
CA GLU A 90 -6.73 -28.60 15.79
C GLU A 90 -6.09 -29.76 14.97
N THR A 91 -4.86 -29.52 14.48
CA THR A 91 -3.67 -30.43 14.31
C THR A 91 -3.62 -31.56 13.25
N PRO A 92 -2.44 -32.19 12.89
CA PRO A 92 -1.00 -31.81 13.03
C PRO A 92 -0.05 -32.07 11.80
N GLN A 93 1.15 -31.46 11.87
CA GLN A 93 2.52 -31.86 11.44
C GLN A 93 2.82 -32.49 10.05
N SER A 94 3.75 -31.89 9.27
CA SER A 94 5.17 -32.31 9.15
C SER A 94 5.87 -31.79 7.87
N GLY A 95 7.15 -31.45 8.00
CA GLY A 95 8.17 -31.67 6.95
C GLY A 95 8.57 -30.49 6.04
N GLY A 96 9.83 -30.03 6.20
CA GLY A 96 10.63 -29.56 5.05
C GLY A 96 11.11 -28.11 5.08
N PHE A 97 12.35 -27.93 5.56
CA PHE A 97 13.38 -27.00 5.04
C PHE A 97 12.92 -25.94 4.01
N TYR A 98 12.73 -24.69 4.46
CA TYR A 98 12.95 -23.50 3.64
C TYR A 98 13.79 -22.51 4.43
N GLY A 99 15.07 -22.48 4.10
CA GLY A 99 16.04 -21.56 4.66
C GLY A 99 15.94 -20.18 4.01
N ARG A 100 16.11 -19.17 4.86
CA ARG A 100 16.78 -17.90 4.57
C ARG A 100 16.04 -16.92 3.63
N TRP A 101 14.88 -16.47 4.08
CA TRP A 101 14.39 -15.10 3.87
C TRP A 101 13.82 -14.59 5.20
N THR A 102 14.71 -14.30 6.15
CA THR A 102 14.34 -13.45 7.28
C THR A 102 14.37 -12.03 6.77
N VAL A 103 13.19 -11.50 6.52
CA VAL A 103 12.97 -10.07 6.33
C VAL A 103 13.40 -9.41 7.65
N GLU A 104 14.66 -8.96 7.74
CA GLU A 104 15.25 -8.24 8.88
C GLU A 104 14.67 -6.82 8.98
N LEU A 105 13.34 -6.68 8.98
CA LEU A 105 12.66 -5.40 9.12
C LEU A 105 12.48 -4.95 10.58
N SER A 106 12.85 -5.79 11.55
CA SER A 106 12.89 -5.41 12.95
C SER A 106 14.32 -5.54 13.47
N ARG A 107 14.98 -4.40 13.72
CA ARG A 107 16.18 -4.35 14.56
C ARG A 107 15.88 -5.16 15.80
N GLY A 108 16.62 -6.26 15.98
CA GLY A 108 16.38 -7.30 16.97
C GLY A 108 16.12 -6.78 18.38
N VAL A 109 14.87 -6.43 18.67
CA VAL A 109 14.32 -6.09 19.97
C VAL A 109 12.98 -6.81 20.08
N CYS A 110 12.60 -7.23 21.28
CA CYS A 110 11.31 -7.82 21.54
C CYS A 110 10.16 -6.82 21.27
N ASN A 111 9.12 -7.26 20.55
CA ASN A 111 7.93 -6.47 20.19
C ASN A 111 6.96 -6.22 21.37
N ALA A 112 7.08 -6.96 22.48
CA ALA A 112 6.25 -6.70 23.65
C ALA A 112 6.54 -5.33 24.28
N ASP A 113 5.48 -4.66 24.71
CA ASP A 113 5.53 -3.33 25.34
C ASP A 113 6.54 -3.30 26.50
N ASP A 114 7.30 -2.20 26.59
CA ASP A 114 8.40 -1.96 27.55
C ASP A 114 9.55 -3.01 27.55
N CYS A 115 9.63 -3.95 26.60
CA CYS A 115 10.69 -4.95 26.56
C CYS A 115 11.86 -4.55 25.63
N MET A 116 13.01 -4.21 26.22
CA MET A 116 14.21 -3.80 25.47
C MET A 116 15.19 -4.96 25.16
N ASN A 117 14.78 -6.21 25.35
CA ASN A 117 15.67 -7.36 25.15
C ASN A 117 15.99 -7.56 23.66
N ARG A 118 17.27 -7.81 23.35
CA ARG A 118 17.77 -7.97 21.98
C ARG A 118 18.27 -9.37 21.64
N ASP A 119 18.55 -10.18 22.67
CA ASP A 119 19.19 -11.49 22.50
C ASP A 119 18.16 -12.63 22.44
N GLY A 120 18.44 -13.66 21.65
CA GLY A 120 17.66 -14.90 21.65
C GLY A 120 16.20 -14.73 21.22
N LEU A 121 15.93 -13.82 20.29
CA LEU A 121 14.56 -13.50 19.87
C LEU A 121 13.94 -14.62 19.04
N LEU A 122 12.68 -14.92 19.36
CA LEU A 122 11.80 -15.81 18.64
C LEU A 122 11.04 -15.01 17.58
N THR A 123 11.08 -15.44 16.33
CA THR A 123 10.21 -14.89 15.28
C THR A 123 8.81 -15.46 15.40
N CYS A 124 7.78 -14.63 15.19
CA CYS A 124 6.41 -15.12 15.01
C CYS A 124 6.37 -16.15 13.86
N SER A 125 5.73 -17.30 14.09
CA SER A 125 5.72 -18.41 13.12
C SER A 125 4.97 -18.07 11.84
N ASP A 126 4.02 -17.14 11.91
CA ASP A 126 3.06 -16.88 10.84
C ASP A 126 3.54 -15.73 9.96
N CYS A 127 3.74 -14.55 10.55
CA CYS A 127 4.17 -13.37 9.79
C CYS A 127 5.69 -13.28 9.59
N LYS A 128 6.49 -14.03 10.36
CA LYS A 128 7.97 -13.97 10.37
C LYS A 128 8.58 -12.59 10.70
N ALA A 129 7.78 -11.54 10.86
CA ALA A 129 8.22 -10.16 11.05
C ALA A 129 8.36 -9.73 12.52
N ALA A 130 7.46 -10.18 13.40
CA ALA A 130 7.52 -9.83 14.83
C ALA A 130 8.49 -10.72 15.60
N LEU A 131 9.23 -10.12 16.54
CA LEU A 131 10.27 -10.73 17.35
C LEU A 131 9.91 -10.71 18.83
N TYR A 132 10.18 -11.78 19.56
CA TYR A 132 9.87 -11.87 20.99
C TYR A 132 10.96 -12.58 21.76
N CYS A 133 11.41 -12.04 22.89
CA CYS A 133 12.41 -12.73 23.73
C CYS A 133 11.85 -13.97 24.44
N SER A 134 10.53 -14.12 24.49
CA SER A 134 9.87 -15.25 25.13
C SER A 134 8.49 -15.50 24.52
N LYS A 135 7.97 -16.72 24.72
CA LYS A 135 6.61 -17.08 24.34
C LYS A 135 5.56 -16.26 25.11
N ILE A 136 5.86 -15.86 26.34
CA ILE A 136 4.97 -15.04 27.18
C ILE A 136 4.76 -13.68 26.51
N HIS A 137 5.83 -13.00 26.10
CA HIS A 137 5.77 -11.72 25.40
C HIS A 137 5.01 -11.80 24.08
N GLN A 138 5.18 -12.89 23.33
CA GLN A 138 4.39 -13.14 22.13
C GLN A 138 2.88 -13.26 22.42
N ILE A 139 2.50 -13.98 23.47
CA ILE A 139 1.09 -14.15 23.85
C ILE A 139 0.50 -12.84 24.35
N THR A 140 1.24 -12.09 25.16
CA THR A 140 0.80 -10.78 25.69
C THR A 140 0.59 -9.76 24.57
N ASP A 141 1.48 -9.74 23.58
CA ASP A 141 1.36 -8.84 22.42
C ASP A 141 0.37 -9.34 21.35
N PHE A 142 -0.14 -10.57 21.47
CA PHE A 142 -0.91 -11.22 20.41
C PHE A 142 -2.14 -10.41 19.97
N GLU A 143 -2.89 -9.84 20.92
CA GLU A 143 -4.10 -9.06 20.58
C GLU A 143 -3.77 -7.82 19.72
N PHE A 144 -2.63 -7.19 19.97
CA PHE A 144 -2.15 -6.01 19.23
C PHE A 144 -1.47 -6.40 17.92
N HIS A 145 -0.65 -7.46 17.95
CA HIS A 145 0.07 -7.95 16.79
C HIS A 145 -0.84 -8.61 15.75
N ARG A 146 -1.92 -9.28 16.16
CA ARG A 146 -2.74 -10.15 15.30
C ARG A 146 -3.21 -9.49 13.99
N PRO A 147 -3.75 -8.25 13.96
CA PRO A 147 -4.17 -7.62 12.71
C PRO A 147 -3.01 -7.44 11.73
N HIS A 148 -1.85 -6.98 12.21
CA HIS A 148 -0.64 -6.84 11.41
C HIS A 148 -0.09 -8.21 10.99
N CYS A 149 -0.08 -9.20 11.88
CA CYS A 149 0.33 -10.57 11.61
C CYS A 149 -0.43 -11.17 10.43
N ILE A 150 -1.75 -11.01 10.41
CA ILE A 150 -2.62 -11.51 9.32
C ILE A 150 -2.26 -10.83 7.99
N ARG A 151 -2.08 -9.51 7.97
CA ARG A 151 -1.69 -8.76 6.76
C ARG A 151 -0.37 -9.27 6.18
N VAL A 152 0.66 -9.39 7.02
CA VAL A 152 1.98 -9.87 6.59
C VAL A 152 1.94 -11.33 6.15
N ARG A 153 1.29 -12.21 6.92
CA ARG A 153 1.14 -13.62 6.59
C ARG A 153 0.46 -13.79 5.22
N ASP A 154 -0.63 -13.05 4.98
CA ASP A 154 -1.38 -13.16 3.74
C ASP A 154 -0.60 -12.56 2.55
N ALA A 155 0.22 -11.52 2.77
CA ALA A 155 1.13 -10.98 1.77
C ALA A 155 2.25 -11.99 1.43
N LEU A 156 2.87 -12.60 2.45
CA LEU A 156 3.90 -13.62 2.28
C LEU A 156 3.37 -14.85 1.53
N LYS A 157 2.12 -15.24 1.80
CA LYS A 157 1.47 -16.34 1.07
C LYS A 157 1.34 -16.03 -0.42
N ARG A 158 0.85 -14.83 -0.79
CA ARG A 158 0.74 -14.42 -2.20
C ARG A 158 2.10 -14.30 -2.88
N LEU A 159 3.11 -13.78 -2.17
CA LEU A 159 4.47 -13.72 -2.68
C LEU A 159 5.01 -15.13 -3.01
N ALA A 160 4.79 -16.10 -2.12
CA ALA A 160 5.21 -17.48 -2.35
C ALA A 160 4.49 -18.12 -3.56
N GLU A 161 3.21 -17.80 -3.78
CA GLU A 161 2.45 -18.24 -4.94
C GLU A 161 3.02 -17.67 -6.26
N GLU A 162 3.31 -16.37 -6.31
CA GLU A 162 3.93 -15.75 -7.49
C GLU A 162 5.37 -16.23 -7.71
N GLU A 163 6.14 -16.46 -6.63
CA GLU A 163 7.47 -17.06 -6.73
C GLU A 163 7.41 -18.45 -7.37
N ALA A 164 6.45 -19.28 -6.94
CA ALA A 164 6.29 -20.63 -7.46
C ALA A 164 5.97 -20.62 -8.97
N LYS A 165 5.11 -19.70 -9.42
CA LYS A 165 4.83 -19.49 -10.85
C LYS A 165 6.12 -19.11 -11.60
N LEU A 166 6.87 -18.16 -11.07
CA LEU A 166 8.09 -17.66 -11.72
C LEU A 166 9.21 -18.71 -11.73
N ARG A 167 9.28 -19.61 -10.73
CA ARG A 167 10.18 -20.77 -10.74
C ARG A 167 9.76 -21.83 -11.77
N ALA A 168 8.47 -22.01 -11.99
CA ALA A 168 7.94 -22.91 -13.01
C ALA A 168 7.95 -22.31 -14.42
N PHE A 169 8.36 -21.04 -14.57
CA PHE A 169 8.37 -20.33 -15.83
C PHE A 169 9.37 -20.98 -16.81
N PRO A 170 8.91 -21.42 -18.01
CA PRO A 170 9.75 -22.11 -18.98
C PRO A 170 10.78 -21.18 -19.65
N GLY A 171 10.65 -19.88 -19.45
CA GLY A 171 11.42 -18.84 -20.12
C GLY A 171 10.76 -18.34 -21.40
N ASP A 172 11.04 -17.11 -21.76
CA ASP A 172 10.72 -16.47 -23.04
C ASP A 172 11.92 -15.64 -23.54
N ASP A 173 11.70 -14.81 -24.55
CA ASP A 173 12.74 -13.97 -25.15
C ASP A 173 13.30 -12.92 -24.16
N ASP A 174 12.50 -12.50 -23.17
CA ASP A 174 12.84 -11.42 -22.23
C ASP A 174 13.33 -11.94 -20.87
N LEU A 175 12.84 -13.10 -20.44
CA LEU A 175 13.14 -13.71 -19.16
C LEU A 175 13.46 -15.21 -19.33
N PRO A 176 14.72 -15.64 -19.12
CA PRO A 176 15.08 -17.05 -19.28
C PRO A 176 14.46 -17.94 -18.20
N ALA A 177 14.42 -19.25 -18.48
CA ALA A 177 14.03 -20.27 -17.52
C ALA A 177 14.84 -20.16 -16.21
N ASN A 178 14.21 -20.50 -15.09
CA ASN A 178 14.78 -20.37 -13.74
C ASN A 178 15.33 -18.96 -13.43
N PRO A 179 14.52 -17.91 -13.59
CA PRO A 179 14.98 -16.52 -13.58
C PRO A 179 15.70 -16.12 -12.28
N PHE A 180 15.37 -16.74 -11.14
CA PHE A 180 16.07 -16.50 -9.87
C PHE A 180 17.57 -16.84 -9.90
N GLU A 181 18.00 -17.74 -10.79
CA GLU A 181 19.41 -18.11 -10.94
C GLU A 181 20.03 -17.47 -12.18
N THR A 182 19.25 -17.30 -13.25
CA THR A 182 19.74 -16.93 -14.58
C THR A 182 19.52 -15.46 -14.94
N ALA A 183 18.61 -14.76 -14.25
CA ALA A 183 18.15 -13.41 -14.58
C ALA A 183 18.17 -12.44 -13.38
N ARG A 184 19.04 -12.67 -12.39
CA ARG A 184 19.18 -11.79 -11.23
C ARG A 184 19.42 -10.34 -11.67
N GLY A 185 18.65 -9.41 -11.10
CA GLY A 185 18.69 -7.98 -11.44
C GLY A 185 17.94 -7.56 -12.71
N ARG A 186 17.35 -8.50 -13.47
CA ARG A 186 16.57 -8.21 -14.69
C ARG A 186 15.06 -8.28 -14.51
N PHE A 187 14.58 -8.68 -13.33
CA PHE A 187 13.16 -8.92 -13.06
C PHE A 187 12.29 -7.69 -13.38
N ARG A 188 12.80 -6.48 -13.10
CA ARG A 188 12.05 -5.23 -13.32
C ARG A 188 11.73 -4.92 -14.78
N PHE A 189 12.31 -5.66 -15.72
CA PHE A 189 12.12 -5.46 -17.16
C PHE A 189 11.29 -6.58 -17.80
N SER A 190 10.80 -7.54 -17.01
CA SER A 190 10.02 -8.66 -17.51
C SER A 190 8.59 -8.56 -17.01
N GLU A 191 7.65 -8.55 -17.94
CA GLU A 191 6.21 -8.60 -17.65
C GLU A 191 5.85 -9.84 -16.80
N ALA A 192 6.47 -10.99 -17.09
CA ALA A 192 6.28 -12.23 -16.34
C ALA A 192 6.70 -12.12 -14.87
N ALA A 193 7.67 -11.26 -14.53
CA ALA A 193 8.15 -11.05 -13.17
C ALA A 193 7.42 -9.92 -12.42
N THR A 194 6.65 -9.07 -13.12
CA THR A 194 5.89 -7.95 -12.53
C THR A 194 4.96 -8.39 -11.39
N PRO A 195 4.15 -9.47 -11.51
CA PRO A 195 3.30 -9.93 -10.40
C PRO A 195 4.09 -10.29 -9.14
N TYR A 196 5.24 -10.94 -9.30
CA TYR A 196 6.13 -11.29 -8.19
C TYR A 196 6.71 -10.06 -7.50
N LEU A 197 7.22 -9.09 -8.28
CA LEU A 197 7.75 -7.83 -7.74
C LEU A 197 6.66 -7.02 -7.02
N ASN A 198 5.45 -6.98 -7.57
CA ASN A 198 4.31 -6.34 -6.91
C ASN A 198 3.98 -7.02 -5.57
N GLN A 199 4.04 -8.36 -5.49
CA GLN A 199 3.85 -9.04 -4.22
C GLN A 199 5.02 -8.82 -3.25
N GLN A 200 6.26 -8.68 -3.73
CA GLN A 200 7.39 -8.30 -2.88
C GLN A 200 7.16 -6.92 -2.26
N CYS A 201 6.77 -5.93 -3.07
CA CYS A 201 6.39 -4.61 -2.58
C CYS A 201 5.26 -4.69 -1.55
N ARG A 202 4.25 -5.55 -1.78
CA ARG A 202 3.15 -5.77 -0.81
C ARG A 202 3.62 -6.42 0.50
N VAL A 203 4.57 -7.35 0.46
CA VAL A 203 5.18 -7.92 1.67
C VAL A 203 5.95 -6.85 2.43
N ILE A 204 6.73 -6.03 1.73
CA ILE A 204 7.46 -4.90 2.34
C ILE A 204 6.44 -3.94 2.96
N SER A 205 5.42 -3.47 2.24
CA SER A 205 4.38 -2.60 2.79
C SER A 205 3.65 -3.23 3.98
N ALA A 206 3.32 -4.52 3.90
CA ALA A 206 2.65 -5.22 4.98
C ALA A 206 3.56 -5.38 6.20
N ALA A 207 4.85 -5.66 6.01
CA ALA A 207 5.83 -5.97 7.07
C ALA A 207 6.48 -4.73 7.68
N SER A 208 6.70 -3.68 6.88
CA SER A 208 6.99 -2.32 7.36
C SER A 208 5.89 -1.86 8.31
N GLY A 209 4.65 -2.30 8.12
CA GLY A 209 3.65 -2.44 9.18
C GLY A 209 3.11 -1.18 9.84
N THR A 210 3.87 -0.09 9.70
CA THR A 210 3.85 1.17 10.43
C THR A 210 4.19 2.28 9.47
N GLU A 211 3.63 3.46 9.70
CA GLU A 211 3.96 4.63 8.90
C GLU A 211 5.43 5.07 9.08
N GLN A 212 6.04 4.73 10.22
CA GLN A 212 7.45 5.00 10.49
C GLN A 212 8.37 4.21 9.56
N ASP A 213 8.16 2.90 9.41
CA ASP A 213 9.04 2.09 8.55
C ASP A 213 8.85 2.44 7.06
N ALA A 214 7.63 2.87 6.68
CA ALA A 214 7.38 3.42 5.35
C ALA A 214 8.17 4.72 5.13
N TYR A 215 8.21 5.60 6.13
CA TYR A 215 9.02 6.82 6.10
C TYR A 215 10.51 6.50 5.98
N ASP A 216 11.01 5.59 6.82
CA ASP A 216 12.41 5.18 6.85
C ASP A 216 12.84 4.57 5.50
N PHE A 217 11.99 3.73 4.89
CA PHE A 217 12.22 3.20 3.54
C PHE A 217 12.28 4.31 2.50
N MET A 218 11.33 5.24 2.53
CA MET A 218 11.31 6.34 1.57
C MET A 218 12.56 7.22 1.72
N LYS A 219 13.00 7.51 2.95
CA LYS A 219 14.22 8.27 3.22
C LYS A 219 15.47 7.50 2.80
N TRP A 220 15.54 6.21 3.07
CA TRP A 220 16.63 5.37 2.58
C TRP A 220 16.74 5.43 1.05
N CYS A 221 15.61 5.37 0.33
CA CYS A 221 15.56 5.49 -1.13
C CYS A 221 16.10 6.82 -1.68
N THR A 222 16.09 7.91 -0.88
CA THR A 222 16.62 9.21 -1.28
C THR A 222 18.10 9.40 -0.93
N VAL A 223 18.59 8.77 0.14
CA VAL A 223 19.98 8.92 0.60
C VAL A 223 20.92 7.81 0.12
N VAL A 224 20.39 6.67 -0.30
CA VAL A 224 21.21 5.54 -0.76
C VAL A 224 22.03 5.94 -2.00
N ASN A 225 23.34 5.70 -1.94
CA ASN A 225 24.20 5.85 -3.11
C ASN A 225 23.87 4.75 -4.13
N ARG A 226 23.07 5.10 -5.14
CA ARG A 226 22.60 4.13 -6.15
C ARG A 226 23.72 3.51 -6.98
N GLU A 227 24.86 4.20 -7.13
CA GLU A 227 26.00 3.72 -7.91
C GLU A 227 26.84 2.68 -7.15
N GLU A 228 26.88 2.80 -5.82
CA GLU A 228 27.66 1.93 -4.95
C GLU A 228 26.82 0.80 -4.32
N PHE A 229 25.49 0.93 -4.32
CA PHE A 229 24.60 -0.07 -3.75
C PHE A 229 24.46 -1.28 -4.68
N ASP A 230 24.81 -2.48 -4.18
CA ASP A 230 24.63 -3.72 -4.92
C ASP A 230 23.17 -4.20 -4.85
N TRP A 231 22.37 -3.74 -5.81
CA TRP A 231 20.98 -4.14 -6.01
C TRP A 231 20.78 -5.64 -6.26
N ALA A 232 21.82 -6.38 -6.68
CA ALA A 232 21.70 -7.80 -6.99
C ALA A 232 21.79 -8.69 -5.75
N THR A 233 22.52 -8.24 -4.73
CA THR A 233 22.73 -9.01 -3.50
C THR A 233 22.06 -8.39 -2.29
N PHE A 234 21.58 -7.15 -2.39
CA PHE A 234 21.15 -6.32 -1.26
C PHE A 234 22.21 -6.27 -0.16
N THR A 235 23.49 -6.46 -0.51
CA THR A 235 24.59 -6.37 0.45
C THR A 235 25.04 -4.93 0.59
N GLY A 236 25.11 -4.44 1.83
CA GLY A 236 25.39 -3.04 2.14
C GLY A 236 24.44 -2.49 3.23
N GLU A 237 24.37 -1.17 3.33
CA GLU A 237 23.45 -0.42 4.21
C GLU A 237 22.00 -0.45 3.68
N PHE A 238 21.50 -1.62 3.29
CA PHE A 238 20.10 -1.78 2.89
C PHE A 238 19.20 -1.43 4.07
N LEU A 239 18.25 -0.51 3.87
CA LEU A 239 17.34 0.00 4.89
C LEU A 239 18.06 0.50 6.15
N SER A 240 19.22 1.15 6.01
CA SER A 240 19.97 1.65 7.18
C SER A 240 19.27 2.78 7.94
N CYS A 241 18.33 3.46 7.30
CA CYS A 241 17.43 4.42 7.95
C CYS A 241 16.46 3.69 8.88
N HIS A 242 16.42 4.12 10.14
CA HIS A 242 15.55 3.53 11.14
C HIS A 242 15.19 4.54 12.22
N ASP A 243 13.90 4.60 12.58
CA ASP A 243 13.36 5.57 13.54
C ASP A 243 13.73 7.01 13.14
N GLU A 244 13.74 7.29 11.83
CA GLU A 244 14.07 8.62 11.31
C GLU A 244 12.99 9.63 11.69
N ASP A 245 13.35 10.91 11.78
CA ASP A 245 12.39 11.92 12.19
C ASP A 245 11.38 12.23 11.10
N ILE A 246 10.23 11.56 11.14
CA ILE A 246 9.09 11.76 10.24
C ILE A 246 8.54 13.19 10.22
N LEU A 247 8.88 14.00 11.24
CA LEU A 247 8.50 15.41 11.35
C LEU A 247 9.41 16.33 10.52
N GLU A 248 10.57 15.84 10.05
CA GLU A 248 11.52 16.66 9.32
C GLU A 248 10.95 17.18 7.99
N SER A 249 11.62 18.20 7.45
CA SER A 249 11.22 18.86 6.22
C SER A 249 11.14 17.87 5.05
N PRO A 250 10.11 17.95 4.18
CA PRO A 250 10.00 17.13 2.99
C PRO A 250 10.97 17.53 1.86
N ASP A 251 11.81 18.56 2.03
CA ASP A 251 12.70 19.10 0.98
C ASP A 251 13.55 18.02 0.31
N LEU A 252 14.08 17.07 1.09
CA LEU A 252 14.86 15.94 0.60
C LEU A 252 14.12 15.11 -0.48
N PHE A 253 12.80 15.04 -0.39
CA PHE A 253 11.93 14.34 -1.33
C PHE A 253 11.51 15.22 -2.50
N ILE A 254 11.22 16.50 -2.23
CA ILE A 254 10.76 17.47 -3.22
C ILE A 254 11.82 17.69 -4.30
N ASP A 255 13.09 17.77 -3.88
CA ASP A 255 14.23 17.99 -4.76
C ASP A 255 14.63 16.75 -5.55
N TYR A 256 14.04 15.59 -5.24
CA TYR A 256 14.38 14.31 -5.87
C TYR A 256 13.44 14.02 -7.07
N PRO A 257 13.93 14.09 -8.32
CA PRO A 257 13.05 14.17 -9.51
C PRO A 257 12.31 12.88 -9.88
N ASN A 258 12.80 11.71 -9.44
CA ASN A 258 12.38 10.40 -9.97
C ASN A 258 11.55 9.54 -8.99
N LEU A 259 11.02 10.11 -7.91
CA LEU A 259 10.31 9.35 -6.86
C LEU A 259 8.90 9.89 -6.60
N LEU A 260 8.13 10.20 -7.64
CA LEU A 260 6.78 10.74 -7.51
C LEU A 260 5.86 9.84 -6.66
N SER A 261 5.97 8.51 -6.80
CA SER A 261 5.26 7.55 -5.93
C SER A 261 5.58 7.72 -4.44
N HIS A 262 6.82 8.04 -4.10
CA HIS A 262 7.24 8.26 -2.71
C HIS A 262 6.72 9.60 -2.20
N ILE A 263 6.70 10.65 -3.03
CA ILE A 263 6.12 11.94 -2.66
C ILE A 263 4.61 11.77 -2.36
N ILE A 264 3.91 10.98 -3.17
CA ILE A 264 2.50 10.63 -2.95
C ILE A 264 2.33 9.88 -1.61
N CYS A 265 3.11 8.81 -1.39
CA CYS A 265 3.07 8.05 -0.13
C CYS A 265 3.40 8.93 1.08
N LEU A 266 4.40 9.80 0.98
CA LEU A 266 4.79 10.73 2.04
C LEU A 266 3.71 11.76 2.32
N THR A 267 3.02 12.25 1.27
CA THR A 267 1.85 13.13 1.43
C THR A 267 0.80 12.45 2.30
N GLN A 268 0.53 11.18 2.03
CA GLN A 268 -0.44 10.41 2.80
C GLN A 268 0.00 10.19 4.25
N VAL A 269 1.26 9.82 4.48
CA VAL A 269 1.84 9.63 5.81
C VAL A 269 1.72 10.92 6.64
N LYS A 270 2.15 12.06 6.09
CA LYS A 270 2.06 13.35 6.78
C LYS A 270 0.61 13.81 6.97
N LEU A 271 -0.29 13.49 6.05
CA LEU A 271 -1.71 13.79 6.18
C LEU A 271 -2.38 12.99 7.32
N ARG A 272 -2.05 11.70 7.47
CA ARG A 272 -2.54 10.89 8.61
C ARG A 272 -2.04 11.45 9.94
N LEU A 273 -0.75 11.80 10.02
CA LEU A 273 -0.19 12.46 11.20
C LEU A 273 -0.90 13.79 11.52
N LEU A 274 -1.18 14.60 10.49
CA LEU A 274 -1.89 15.87 10.65
C LEU A 274 -3.30 15.66 11.24
N LEU A 275 -4.01 14.66 10.74
CA LEU A 275 -5.34 14.27 11.25
C LEU A 275 -5.25 13.85 12.72
N ASP A 276 -4.28 13.00 13.07
CA ASP A 276 -4.08 12.54 14.44
C ASP A 276 -3.81 13.68 15.41
N LEU A 277 -2.92 14.61 15.04
CA LEU A 277 -2.61 15.78 15.86
C LEU A 277 -3.84 16.69 16.05
N ARG A 278 -4.61 16.95 14.98
CA ARG A 278 -5.84 17.76 15.05
C ARG A 278 -6.90 17.11 15.93
N MET A 279 -7.13 15.81 15.74
CA MET A 279 -8.14 15.07 16.51
C MET A 279 -7.73 14.92 17.98
N LEU A 280 -6.46 14.65 18.27
CA LEU A 280 -5.93 14.64 19.64
C LEU A 280 -6.05 16.02 20.31
N GLN A 281 -5.76 17.09 19.58
CA GLN A 281 -5.93 18.45 20.11
C GLN A 281 -7.39 18.76 20.44
N ARG A 282 -8.34 18.34 19.59
CA ARG A 282 -9.78 18.46 19.87
C ARG A 282 -10.19 17.63 21.09
N GLU A 283 -9.68 16.41 21.23
CA GLU A 283 -9.97 15.56 22.39
C GLU A 283 -9.50 16.23 23.68
N VAL A 284 -8.26 16.74 23.70
CA VAL A 284 -7.68 17.36 24.89
C VAL A 284 -8.40 18.64 25.27
N LYS A 285 -8.92 19.41 24.30
CA LYS A 285 -9.73 20.62 24.56
C LYS A 285 -11.00 20.32 25.37
N LYS A 286 -11.55 19.11 25.34
CA LYS A 286 -12.72 18.71 26.14
C LYS A 286 -12.45 18.79 27.65
N TYR A 287 -11.18 18.70 28.06
CA TYR A 287 -10.75 18.78 29.46
C TYR A 287 -10.49 20.22 29.93
N GLY A 288 -10.71 21.22 29.07
CA GLY A 288 -10.59 22.64 29.39
C GLY A 288 -9.22 23.01 29.97
N LYS A 289 -9.20 23.75 31.07
CA LYS A 289 -7.95 24.28 31.67
C LYS A 289 -7.06 23.22 32.33
N GLN A 290 -7.59 22.06 32.67
CA GLN A 290 -6.82 21.05 33.39
C GLN A 290 -5.89 20.25 32.46
N ASN A 291 -6.11 20.32 31.14
CA ASN A 291 -5.52 19.44 30.11
C ASN A 291 -5.75 17.95 30.43
N ALA A 292 -5.87 17.13 29.40
CA ALA A 292 -5.86 15.68 29.58
C ALA A 292 -4.49 15.24 30.14
N ASP A 293 -4.48 14.27 31.05
CA ASP A 293 -3.23 13.64 31.47
C ASP A 293 -2.65 12.75 30.36
N TYR A 294 -1.38 12.35 30.50
CA TYR A 294 -0.72 11.52 29.48
C TYR A 294 -1.44 10.19 29.23
N LYS A 295 -1.99 9.58 30.28
CA LYS A 295 -2.69 8.29 30.17
C LYS A 295 -3.93 8.41 29.30
N THR A 296 -4.69 9.49 29.48
CA THR A 296 -5.87 9.82 28.69
C THR A 296 -5.50 10.09 27.23
N LYS A 297 -4.46 10.91 27.00
CA LYS A 297 -3.97 11.21 25.65
C LYS A 297 -3.52 9.95 24.91
N MET A 298 -2.72 9.11 25.57
CA MET A 298 -2.22 7.87 24.97
C MET A 298 -3.33 6.83 24.80
N GLY A 299 -4.32 6.80 25.70
CA GLY A 299 -5.54 6.00 25.51
C GLY A 299 -6.27 6.41 24.23
N TRP A 300 -6.44 7.71 24.01
CA TRP A 300 -7.01 8.21 22.77
C TRP A 300 -6.19 7.81 21.54
N VAL A 301 -4.87 7.99 21.56
CA VAL A 301 -3.97 7.62 20.46
C VAL A 301 -4.14 6.14 20.11
N ARG A 302 -4.17 5.25 21.12
CA ARG A 302 -4.31 3.80 20.90
C ARG A 302 -5.64 3.38 20.29
N GLU A 303 -6.71 4.10 20.63
CA GLU A 303 -8.07 3.73 20.23
C GLU A 303 -8.54 4.43 18.95
N HIS A 304 -8.04 5.64 18.67
CA HIS A 304 -8.64 6.55 17.70
C HIS A 304 -7.66 7.15 16.70
N ALA A 305 -6.33 7.02 16.88
CA ALA A 305 -5.39 7.52 15.89
C ALA A 305 -5.51 6.73 14.58
N VAL A 306 -5.37 7.46 13.47
CA VAL A 306 -5.39 7.00 12.10
C VAL A 306 -4.03 6.41 11.68
N SER A 307 -2.93 6.94 12.22
CA SER A 307 -1.58 6.40 12.05
C SER A 307 -1.03 5.85 13.36
N ASP A 308 0.03 5.04 13.26
CA ASP A 308 0.76 4.57 14.44
C ASP A 308 1.94 5.45 14.86
N ILE A 309 2.14 6.59 14.19
CA ILE A 309 3.28 7.50 14.41
C ILE A 309 3.29 8.01 15.85
N LEU A 310 2.14 8.47 16.36
CA LEU A 310 2.05 9.05 17.69
C LEU A 310 2.23 8.00 18.81
N TYR A 311 1.97 6.72 18.52
CA TYR A 311 2.15 5.64 19.50
C TYR A 311 3.61 5.53 19.95
N LYS A 312 4.55 5.66 18.99
CA LYS A 312 6.01 5.62 19.24
C LYS A 312 6.60 6.97 19.69
N ARG A 313 5.79 8.02 19.83
CA ARG A 313 6.25 9.39 20.13
C ARG A 313 5.68 9.95 21.44
N PRO A 314 6.06 9.38 22.60
CA PRO A 314 5.59 9.84 23.90
C PRO A 314 6.02 11.28 24.19
N ASP A 315 7.11 11.75 23.59
CA ASP A 315 7.56 13.15 23.63
C ASP A 315 6.52 14.10 23.02
N ILE A 316 5.93 13.72 21.87
CA ILE A 316 4.86 14.51 21.22
C ILE A 316 3.56 14.41 22.01
N VAL A 317 3.15 13.21 22.42
CA VAL A 317 1.87 12.99 23.11
C VAL A 317 1.83 13.69 24.48
N LYS A 318 2.97 13.86 25.16
CA LYS A 318 3.04 14.58 26.45
C LYS A 318 2.81 16.08 26.31
N ARG A 319 2.94 16.66 25.11
CA ARG A 319 2.74 18.10 24.89
C ARG A 319 1.35 18.54 25.35
N ASN A 320 1.25 19.79 25.78
CA ASN A 320 -0.01 20.40 26.19
C ASN A 320 -0.77 21.02 25.01
N ASP A 321 -0.06 21.32 23.94
CA ASP A 321 -0.59 21.91 22.72
C ASP A 321 0.29 21.50 21.53
N TRP A 322 -0.33 21.46 20.35
CA TRP A 322 0.27 21.05 19.08
C TRP A 322 0.05 22.05 17.96
N LYS A 323 -0.37 23.31 18.23
CA LYS A 323 -0.71 24.28 17.17
C LYS A 323 0.44 24.53 16.19
N ASP A 324 1.62 24.75 16.72
CA ASP A 324 2.88 24.88 15.97
C ASP A 324 3.14 23.65 15.11
N LEU A 325 3.06 22.45 15.69
CA LEU A 325 3.32 21.20 14.95
C LEU A 325 2.26 20.93 13.89
N ILE A 326 0.98 21.21 14.20
CA ILE A 326 -0.12 21.12 13.23
C ILE A 326 0.11 22.09 12.07
N SER A 327 0.54 23.33 12.36
CA SER A 327 0.86 24.31 11.32
C SER A 327 2.01 23.83 10.45
N GLU A 328 3.08 23.34 11.06
CA GLU A 328 4.27 22.86 10.35
C GLU A 328 3.95 21.65 9.46
N ILE A 329 3.32 20.60 10.01
CA ILE A 329 2.95 19.43 9.21
C ILE A 329 1.95 19.79 8.11
N ASN A 330 1.02 20.71 8.39
CA ASN A 330 0.10 21.21 7.36
C ASN A 330 0.88 21.87 6.21
N ASP A 331 1.83 22.76 6.48
CA ASP A 331 2.64 23.40 5.45
C ASP A 331 3.49 22.39 4.67
N GLN A 332 3.99 21.34 5.32
CA GLN A 332 4.68 20.24 4.63
C GLN A 332 3.73 19.46 3.70
N VAL A 333 2.50 19.17 4.12
CA VAL A 333 1.47 18.55 3.26
C VAL A 333 1.17 19.44 2.06
N LYS A 334 1.07 20.77 2.24
CA LYS A 334 0.87 21.71 1.12
C LYS A 334 1.99 21.63 0.09
N GLN A 335 3.24 21.58 0.55
CA GLN A 335 4.41 21.49 -0.33
C GLN A 335 4.40 20.18 -1.12
N LEU A 336 4.13 19.06 -0.47
CA LEU A 336 4.07 17.75 -1.10
C LEU A 336 2.91 17.67 -2.12
N TYR A 337 1.72 18.15 -1.74
CA TYR A 337 0.56 18.21 -2.64
C TYR A 337 0.89 18.99 -3.92
N LYS A 338 1.44 20.19 -3.75
CA LYS A 338 1.83 21.06 -4.86
C LYS A 338 2.86 20.36 -5.75
N ARG A 339 3.86 19.71 -5.15
CA ARG A 339 4.91 19.01 -5.89
C ARG A 339 4.37 17.87 -6.76
N VAL A 340 3.38 17.12 -6.28
CA VAL A 340 2.70 16.08 -7.07
C VAL A 340 1.91 16.72 -8.21
N LYS A 341 1.11 17.75 -7.92
CA LYS A 341 0.32 18.48 -8.93
C LYS A 341 1.19 19.07 -10.03
N ASP A 342 2.29 19.72 -9.66
CA ASP A 342 3.23 20.34 -10.60
C ASP A 342 3.94 19.28 -11.47
N ARG A 343 4.05 18.02 -11.01
CA ARG A 343 4.68 16.95 -11.78
C ARG A 343 3.73 16.18 -12.68
N ASN A 344 2.54 15.94 -12.18
CA ASN A 344 1.47 15.19 -12.83
C ASN A 344 0.13 15.75 -12.33
N GLU A 345 -0.47 16.64 -13.12
CA GLU A 345 -1.71 17.32 -12.77
C GLU A 345 -2.93 16.38 -12.70
N HIS A 346 -2.80 15.19 -13.31
CA HIS A 346 -3.87 14.20 -13.40
C HIS A 346 -3.96 13.30 -12.15
N TYR A 347 -2.91 13.22 -11.32
CA TYR A 347 -2.88 12.29 -10.19
C TYR A 347 -3.94 12.60 -9.11
N TRP A 348 -4.08 13.86 -8.70
CA TRP A 348 -5.06 14.19 -7.67
C TRP A 348 -6.51 13.98 -8.14
N PRO A 349 -6.92 14.43 -9.35
CA PRO A 349 -8.22 14.10 -9.93
C PRO A 349 -8.47 12.59 -10.06
N ALA A 350 -7.43 11.79 -10.29
CA ALA A 350 -7.57 10.34 -10.39
C ALA A 350 -8.12 9.68 -9.12
N LEU A 351 -7.90 10.30 -7.95
CA LEU A 351 -8.47 9.82 -6.70
C LEU A 351 -10.01 9.89 -6.69
N ASP A 352 -10.64 10.72 -7.52
CA ASP A 352 -12.10 10.89 -7.56
C ASP A 352 -12.82 9.87 -8.46
N ASP A 353 -12.11 9.30 -9.43
CA ASP A 353 -12.62 8.23 -10.30
C ASP A 353 -11.73 6.98 -10.25
N PRO A 354 -11.70 6.27 -9.11
CA PRO A 354 -10.85 5.09 -8.97
C PRO A 354 -11.21 3.98 -9.95
N CYS A 355 -12.44 3.95 -10.47
CA CYS A 355 -12.86 2.95 -11.45
C CYS A 355 -12.13 3.09 -12.79
N LYS A 356 -11.75 4.32 -13.19
CA LYS A 356 -10.94 4.56 -14.38
C LYS A 356 -9.53 3.99 -14.23
N TRP A 357 -8.95 4.05 -13.03
CA TRP A 357 -7.52 3.81 -12.80
C TRP A 357 -7.21 2.47 -12.13
N GLU A 358 -8.15 1.87 -11.41
CA GLU A 358 -7.98 0.58 -10.73
C GLU A 358 -7.87 -0.54 -11.78
N GLY A 359 -6.65 -1.05 -11.97
CA GLY A 359 -6.34 -2.09 -12.97
C GLY A 359 -6.04 -1.56 -14.37
N ALA A 360 -5.92 -0.24 -14.54
CA ALA A 360 -5.39 0.34 -15.77
C ALA A 360 -3.93 -0.11 -15.96
N LEU A 361 -3.62 -0.66 -17.13
CA LEU A 361 -2.25 -0.96 -17.54
C LEU A 361 -1.73 0.24 -18.33
N PRO A 362 -0.50 0.71 -18.08
CA PRO A 362 0.14 1.66 -18.98
C PRO A 362 0.26 1.02 -20.37
N ASP A 363 -0.06 1.77 -21.43
CA ASP A 363 0.25 1.32 -22.79
C ASP A 363 1.78 1.27 -22.94
N ASP A 364 2.33 0.09 -23.28
CA ASP A 364 3.78 -0.18 -23.28
C ASP A 364 4.59 0.75 -24.21
N ASP A 365 3.95 1.32 -25.24
CA ASP A 365 4.60 2.18 -26.24
C ASP A 365 4.50 3.69 -25.92
N ASP A 366 3.68 4.11 -24.93
CA ASP A 366 3.29 5.52 -24.74
C ASP A 366 3.55 6.08 -23.33
N TRP A 367 4.43 5.43 -22.54
CA TRP A 367 4.74 5.95 -21.19
C TRP A 367 5.34 7.36 -21.26
N THR A 368 4.60 8.34 -20.76
CA THR A 368 4.88 9.77 -20.81
C THR A 368 4.94 10.32 -19.38
N PRO A 369 6.13 10.76 -18.92
CA PRO A 369 6.26 11.37 -17.61
C PRO A 369 5.35 12.61 -17.46
N GLY A 370 4.44 12.59 -16.48
CA GLY A 370 3.42 13.63 -16.24
C GLY A 370 2.08 13.38 -16.93
N GLY A 371 1.96 12.32 -17.75
CA GLY A 371 0.75 11.94 -18.47
C GLY A 371 -0.20 11.04 -17.65
N GLU A 372 -1.31 10.66 -18.28
CA GLU A 372 -2.32 9.75 -17.72
C GLU A 372 -1.78 8.32 -17.54
N ASP A 373 -0.92 7.84 -18.43
CA ASP A 373 -0.26 6.54 -18.35
C ASP A 373 0.65 6.41 -17.09
N GLU A 374 1.35 7.49 -16.72
CA GLU A 374 2.12 7.54 -15.48
C GLU A 374 1.17 7.48 -14.28
N VAL A 375 -0.01 8.11 -14.36
CA VAL A 375 -1.03 7.98 -13.31
C VAL A 375 -1.49 6.53 -13.15
N ALA A 376 -1.77 5.79 -14.23
CA ALA A 376 -2.17 4.37 -14.12
C ALA A 376 -1.12 3.54 -13.34
N THR A 377 0.16 3.78 -13.62
CA THR A 377 1.28 3.16 -12.90
C THR A 377 1.32 3.57 -11.42
N LEU A 378 1.28 4.87 -11.13
CA LEU A 378 1.32 5.41 -9.77
C LEU A 378 0.11 4.99 -8.94
N PHE A 379 -1.07 4.95 -9.56
CA PHE A 379 -2.33 4.58 -8.94
C PHE A 379 -2.30 3.12 -8.48
N THR A 380 -1.79 2.21 -9.32
CA THR A 380 -1.58 0.80 -8.95
C THR A 380 -0.69 0.64 -7.71
N MET A 381 0.29 1.53 -7.52
CA MET A 381 1.21 1.50 -6.36
C MET A 381 0.62 2.12 -5.10
N THR A 382 -0.31 3.08 -5.22
CA THR A 382 -0.67 3.99 -4.12
C THR A 382 -2.14 3.93 -3.72
N TRP A 383 -3.03 3.46 -4.60
CA TRP A 383 -4.47 3.46 -4.39
C TRP A 383 -4.91 2.64 -3.18
N ASP A 384 -4.36 1.45 -3.00
CA ASP A 384 -4.71 0.58 -1.87
C ASP A 384 -4.51 1.32 -0.53
N SER A 385 -3.43 2.07 -0.40
CA SER A 385 -3.17 2.84 0.81
C SER A 385 -4.19 3.97 1.01
N TRP A 386 -4.60 4.67 -0.05
CA TRP A 386 -5.67 5.68 0.01
C TRP A 386 -7.03 5.07 0.40
N LYS A 387 -7.37 3.93 -0.22
CA LYS A 387 -8.59 3.17 0.01
C LYS A 387 -8.71 2.64 1.45
N GLU A 388 -7.59 2.21 2.04
CA GLU A 388 -7.52 1.75 3.43
C GLU A 388 -7.77 2.88 4.44
N CYS A 389 -7.44 4.12 4.11
CA CYS A 389 -7.55 5.26 5.01
C CYS A 389 -8.54 6.32 4.49
N ARG A 390 -9.84 6.04 4.64
CA ARG A 390 -10.92 6.96 4.24
C ARG A 390 -10.77 8.39 4.79
N PRO A 391 -10.41 8.62 6.08
CA PRO A 391 -10.22 9.98 6.58
C PRO A 391 -9.15 10.76 5.81
N ALA A 392 -8.03 10.13 5.45
CA ALA A 392 -6.98 10.76 4.65
C ALA A 392 -7.45 11.03 3.21
N LEU A 393 -8.16 10.09 2.59
CA LEU A 393 -8.73 10.29 1.24
C LEU A 393 -9.74 11.45 1.22
N THR A 394 -10.62 11.54 2.22
CA THR A 394 -11.55 12.67 2.34
C THR A 394 -10.80 13.98 2.53
N ALA A 395 -9.80 14.00 3.42
CA ALA A 395 -9.03 15.22 3.69
C ALA A 395 -8.26 15.72 2.46
N ILE A 396 -7.66 14.84 1.66
CA ILE A 396 -6.92 15.26 0.45
C ILE A 396 -7.84 15.77 -0.64
N ARG A 397 -9.04 15.20 -0.80
CA ARG A 397 -10.06 15.69 -1.75
C ARG A 397 -10.55 17.09 -1.38
N ILE A 398 -10.82 17.31 -0.10
CA ILE A 398 -11.24 18.63 0.39
C ILE A 398 -10.12 19.65 0.24
N TYR A 399 -8.90 19.23 0.55
CA TYR A 399 -7.73 20.04 0.29
C TYR A 399 -7.65 20.41 -1.20
N ALA A 400 -7.82 19.45 -2.12
CA ALA A 400 -7.81 19.70 -3.56
C ALA A 400 -8.87 20.72 -3.99
N ILE A 401 -10.10 20.60 -3.48
CA ILE A 401 -11.19 21.55 -3.74
C ILE A 401 -10.81 22.96 -3.26
N SER A 402 -10.29 23.09 -2.04
CA SER A 402 -9.86 24.40 -1.49
C SER A 402 -8.76 25.09 -2.30
N GLN A 403 -8.01 24.34 -3.12
CA GLN A 403 -6.97 24.87 -4.00
C GLN A 403 -7.46 25.22 -5.42
N LEU A 404 -8.73 24.94 -5.76
CA LEU A 404 -9.34 25.33 -7.03
C LEU A 404 -10.00 26.72 -6.98
N ASP A 405 -10.27 27.22 -5.77
CA ASP A 405 -10.93 28.52 -5.51
C ASP A 405 -9.95 29.72 -5.44
N HIS A 406 -8.68 29.51 -5.78
CA HIS A 406 -7.61 30.51 -5.89
C HIS A 406 -6.93 30.43 -7.25
#